data_AF-A0A4U8W817-F1
#
_entry.id   AF-A0A4U8W817-F1
#
_cell.length_a   1.000
_cell.length_b   1.000
_cell.length_c   1.000
_cell.angle_alpha   90.00
_cell.angle_beta   90.00
_cell.angle_gamma   90.00
#
_symmetry.space_group_name_H-M   'P 1'
#
loop_
_entity.id
_entity.type
_entity.pdbx_description
1 polymer ?
#
loop_
_entity_poly.entity_id
_entity_poly.type
_entity_poly.pdbx_seq_one_letter_code
_entity_poly.pdbx_strand_id
1 'polypeptide(L)'
;MTKKEQYSLKFVKIKDSVNSDTYLCQGDFSVQGSLKLAHLLSILSNREPQYLLEEVNLALSNGDFEEYYLPDASVTDVIRIVPPNIIVNGFTITLLNLKQLLQEWIAFTES
;
A
#
# COMPACT_ATOMS: atom_id res chain seq x y z
N MET A 1 -17.79 2.10 3.59
CA MET A 1 -16.61 2.09 4.48
C MET A 1 -15.39 2.06 3.59
N THR A 2 -14.45 2.98 3.82
CA THR A 2 -13.15 3.03 3.13
C THR A 2 -12.27 1.86 3.58
N LYS A 3 -11.24 1.50 2.81
CA LYS A 3 -10.30 0.45 3.22
C LYS A 3 -9.42 0.93 4.35
N LYS A 4 -9.05 2.21 4.40
CA LYS A 4 -8.38 2.75 5.58
C LYS A 4 -9.20 2.55 6.86
N GLU A 5 -10.52 2.76 6.82
CA GLU A 5 -11.38 2.52 8.00
C GLU A 5 -11.46 1.03 8.33
N GLN A 6 -11.60 0.16 7.32
CA GLN A 6 -11.69 -1.29 7.51
C GLN A 6 -10.45 -1.85 8.22
N TYR A 7 -9.27 -1.33 7.90
CA TYR A 7 -8.00 -1.76 8.47
C TYR A 7 -7.51 -0.87 9.63
N SER A 8 -8.36 0.04 10.15
CA SER A 8 -7.99 1.01 11.19
C SER A 8 -6.68 1.76 10.90
N LEU A 9 -6.52 2.21 9.65
CA LEU A 9 -5.35 2.95 9.17
C LEU A 9 -5.56 4.46 9.31
N LYS A 10 -4.50 5.15 9.74
CA LYS A 10 -4.47 6.61 9.85
C LYS A 10 -3.37 7.18 8.97
N PHE A 11 -3.77 7.97 7.98
CA PHE A 11 -2.86 8.69 7.09
C PHE A 11 -2.45 10.01 7.73
N VAL A 12 -1.15 10.31 7.71
CA VAL A 12 -0.55 11.45 8.40
C VAL A 12 0.38 12.18 7.44
N LYS A 13 0.18 13.50 7.31
CA LYS A 13 1.07 14.41 6.58
C LYS A 13 1.92 15.15 7.63
N ILE A 14 3.23 14.94 7.59
CA ILE A 14 4.20 15.61 8.44
C ILE A 14 4.87 16.70 7.62
N LYS A 15 4.75 17.93 8.08
CA LYS A 15 5.51 19.06 7.54
C LYS A 15 6.80 19.18 8.32
N ASP A 16 7.93 18.93 7.68
CA ASP A 16 9.22 19.26 8.28
C ASP A 16 9.47 20.77 8.19
N SER A 17 10.26 21.27 9.13
CA SER A 17 10.86 22.61 9.20
C SER A 17 11.58 23.06 7.93
N VAL A 18 11.92 22.14 7.02
CA VAL A 18 12.63 22.37 5.75
C VAL A 18 11.70 22.27 4.51
N ASN A 19 10.38 22.40 4.67
CA ASN A 19 9.39 22.40 3.57
C ASN A 19 9.27 21.07 2.77
N SER A 20 9.80 19.95 3.28
CA SER A 20 9.51 18.63 2.71
C SER A 20 8.27 18.03 3.36
N ASP A 21 7.25 17.76 2.54
CA ASP A 21 6.08 16.97 2.97
C ASP A 21 6.50 15.49 3.08
N THR A 22 6.39 14.93 4.27
CA THR A 22 6.57 13.49 4.52
C THR A 22 5.21 12.88 4.81
N TYR A 23 4.87 11.78 4.14
CA TYR A 23 3.62 11.07 4.33
C TYR A 23 3.87 9.75 5.06
N LEU A 24 3.07 9.47 6.08
CA LEU A 24 3.14 8.24 6.86
C LEU A 24 1.76 7.61 7.01
N CYS A 25 1.74 6.30 7.19
CA CYS A 25 0.55 5.54 7.55
C CYS A 25 0.77 4.86 8.91
N GLN A 26 -0.17 5.06 9.83
CA GLN A 26 -0.18 4.42 11.14
C GLN A 26 -1.23 3.30 11.14
N GLY A 27 -0.85 2.13 11.66
CA GLY A 27 -1.74 0.98 11.83
C GLY A 27 -2.13 0.74 13.29
N ASP A 28 -3.13 -0.12 13.47
CA ASP A 28 -3.67 -0.54 14.76
C ASP A 28 -3.20 -1.97 15.10
N PHE A 29 -2.66 -2.16 16.31
CA PHE A 29 -2.18 -3.47 16.78
C PHE A 29 -3.30 -4.51 16.97
N SER A 30 -4.54 -4.07 17.12
CA SER A 30 -5.71 -4.93 17.32
C SER A 30 -6.33 -5.44 16.02
N VAL A 31 -5.98 -4.85 14.86
CA VAL A 31 -6.54 -5.21 13.56
C VAL A 31 -5.53 -5.97 12.72
N GLN A 32 -5.89 -7.21 12.34
CA GLN A 32 -5.03 -8.08 11.57
C GLN A 32 -4.60 -7.42 10.25
N GLY A 33 -3.29 -7.43 9.98
CA GLY A 33 -2.70 -6.87 8.77
C GLY A 33 -2.55 -5.35 8.77
N SER A 34 -3.14 -4.63 9.72
CA SER A 34 -3.10 -3.17 9.78
C SER A 34 -1.67 -2.63 9.80
N LEU A 35 -0.82 -3.16 10.68
CA LEU A 35 0.60 -2.77 10.74
C LEU A 35 1.38 -3.10 9.46
N LYS A 36 1.06 -4.21 8.79
CA LYS A 36 1.74 -4.61 7.55
C LYS A 36 1.38 -3.69 6.40
N LEU A 37 0.10 -3.33 6.29
CA LEU A 37 -0.38 -2.37 5.30
C LEU A 37 0.11 -0.95 5.58
N ALA A 38 0.12 -0.54 6.85
CA ALA A 38 0.66 0.76 7.27
C ALA A 38 2.15 0.90 6.95
N HIS A 39 2.93 -0.15 7.25
CA HIS A 39 4.34 -0.22 6.89
C HIS A 39 4.53 -0.12 5.37
N LEU A 40 3.82 -0.95 4.59
CA LEU A 40 3.84 -0.89 3.12
C LEU A 40 3.61 0.54 2.62
N LEU A 41 2.50 1.18 3.01
CA LEU A 41 2.16 2.52 2.51
C LEU A 41 3.20 3.59 2.90
N SER A 42 3.89 3.40 4.03
CA SER A 42 4.90 4.34 4.52
C SER A 42 6.27 4.19 3.84
N ILE A 43 6.55 3.04 3.22
CA ILE A 43 7.84 2.78 2.56
C ILE A 43 7.79 2.96 1.04
N LEU A 44 6.60 3.00 0.44
CA LEU A 44 6.45 3.30 -0.99
C LEU A 44 6.86 4.76 -1.26
N SER A 45 7.82 4.96 -2.15
CA SER A 45 8.22 6.27 -2.64
C SER A 45 7.15 6.90 -3.53
N ASN A 46 7.30 8.16 -3.92
CA ASN A 46 6.24 8.95 -4.56
C ASN A 46 5.61 8.36 -5.84
N ARG A 47 6.29 7.47 -6.56
CA ARG A 47 5.80 6.85 -7.82
C ARG A 47 5.37 5.39 -7.67
N GLU A 48 5.80 4.76 -6.59
CA GLU A 48 5.61 3.34 -6.34
C GLU A 48 4.15 2.94 -6.08
N PRO A 49 3.30 3.75 -5.41
CA PRO A 49 1.90 3.44 -5.27
C PRO A 49 1.17 3.33 -6.62
N GLN A 50 1.52 4.18 -7.60
CA GLN A 50 0.94 4.14 -8.94
C GLN A 50 1.40 2.88 -9.69
N TYR A 51 2.69 2.56 -9.65
CA TYR A 51 3.22 1.34 -10.28
C TYR A 51 2.58 0.08 -9.70
N LEU A 52 2.55 -0.05 -8.36
CA LEU A 52 1.91 -1.21 -7.72
C LEU A 52 0.41 -1.27 -8.03
N LEU A 53 -0.27 -0.13 -8.16
CA LEU A 53 -1.68 -0.07 -8.56
C LEU A 53 -1.87 -0.56 -10.01
N GLU A 54 -0.96 -0.25 -10.93
CA GLU A 54 -0.97 -0.75 -12.31
C GLU A 54 -0.84 -2.28 -12.33
N GLU A 55 0.13 -2.84 -11.61
CA GLU A 55 0.32 -4.30 -11.49
C GLU A 55 -0.92 -4.99 -10.90
N VAL A 56 -1.53 -4.41 -9.86
CA VAL A 56 -2.78 -4.91 -9.28
C VAL A 56 -3.93 -4.88 -10.31
N ASN A 57 -4.01 -3.85 -11.16
CA ASN A 57 -5.04 -3.77 -12.19
C ASN A 57 -4.82 -4.78 -13.32
N LEU A 58 -3.57 -5.02 -13.73
CA LEU A 58 -3.20 -6.07 -14.68
C LEU A 58 -3.61 -7.44 -14.12
N ALA A 59 -3.25 -7.74 -12.88
CA ALA A 59 -3.64 -8.97 -12.20
C ALA A 59 -5.16 -9.18 -12.09
N LEU A 60 -5.92 -8.10 -11.81
CA LEU A 60 -7.39 -8.15 -11.76
C LEU A 60 -8.06 -8.36 -13.12
N SER A 61 -7.39 -8.00 -14.22
CA SER A 61 -7.91 -8.08 -15.59
C SER A 61 -7.41 -9.30 -16.37
N ASN A 62 -6.66 -10.21 -15.72
CA ASN A 62 -5.94 -11.30 -16.38
C ASN A 62 -4.92 -10.81 -17.43
N GLY A 63 -4.34 -9.62 -17.21
CA GLY A 63 -3.20 -9.12 -17.98
C GLY A 63 -1.88 -9.77 -17.55
N ASP A 64 -0.80 -9.37 -18.21
CA ASP A 64 0.58 -9.71 -17.81
C ASP A 64 0.99 -8.78 -16.66
N PHE A 65 1.50 -9.33 -15.56
CA PHE A 65 1.86 -8.58 -14.35
C PHE A 65 3.09 -9.19 -13.68
N GLU A 66 3.81 -8.39 -12.89
CA GLU A 66 4.94 -8.86 -12.10
C GLU A 66 4.46 -9.55 -10.82
N GLU A 67 4.74 -10.85 -10.68
CA GLU A 67 4.34 -11.62 -9.50
C GLU A 67 4.99 -11.10 -8.21
N TYR A 68 6.20 -10.55 -8.30
CA TYR A 68 6.97 -10.08 -7.16
C TYR A 68 7.29 -8.60 -7.31
N TYR A 69 7.07 -7.86 -6.24
CA TYR A 69 7.43 -6.46 -6.15
C TYR A 69 8.17 -6.18 -4.84
N LEU A 70 9.24 -5.39 -4.94
CA LEU A 70 10.13 -5.00 -3.84
C LEU A 70 10.16 -3.46 -3.79
N PRO A 71 9.67 -2.83 -2.70
CA PRO A 71 9.75 -1.39 -2.55
C PRO A 71 11.19 -0.89 -2.50
N ASP A 72 11.51 0.22 -3.17
CA ASP A 72 12.88 0.79 -3.24
C ASP A 72 13.47 1.06 -1.84
N ALA A 73 12.63 1.45 -0.89
CA ALA A 73 13.05 1.77 0.48
C ALA A 73 13.29 0.52 1.36
N SER A 74 13.08 -0.70 0.84
CA SER A 74 13.22 -1.93 1.61
C SER A 74 13.84 -3.09 0.82
N VAL A 75 14.80 -3.76 1.44
CA VAL A 75 15.42 -4.98 0.87
C VAL A 75 14.77 -6.27 1.38
N THR A 76 13.85 -6.17 2.34
CA THR A 76 13.23 -7.34 2.99
C THR A 76 11.74 -7.44 2.76
N ASP A 77 11.08 -6.34 2.40
CA ASP A 77 9.63 -6.32 2.24
C ASP A 77 9.25 -6.86 0.87
N VAL A 78 8.58 -8.02 0.84
CA VAL A 78 8.17 -8.65 -0.41
C VAL A 78 6.66 -8.56 -0.55
N ILE A 79 6.23 -7.98 -1.66
CA ILE A 79 4.85 -8.05 -2.13
C ILE A 79 4.78 -9.14 -3.18
N ARG A 80 3.83 -10.07 -3.01
CA ARG A 80 3.60 -11.16 -3.96
C ARG A 80 2.15 -11.16 -4.43
N ILE A 81 1.94 -10.93 -5.73
CA ILE A 81 0.63 -10.98 -6.37
C ILE A 81 0.27 -12.44 -6.65
N VAL A 82 -0.82 -12.92 -6.04
CA VAL A 82 -1.31 -14.30 -6.19
C VAL A 82 -2.82 -14.26 -6.39
N PRO A 83 -3.31 -13.98 -7.62
CA PRO A 83 -4.72 -13.73 -7.87
C PRO A 83 -5.63 -14.84 -7.30
N PRO A 84 -6.75 -14.49 -6.63
CA PRO A 84 -7.35 -13.16 -6.51
C PRO A 84 -6.80 -12.31 -5.34
N ASN A 85 -5.70 -12.74 -4.72
CA ASN A 85 -5.12 -12.15 -3.53
C ASN A 85 -3.74 -11.53 -3.81
N ILE A 86 -3.21 -10.87 -2.79
CA ILE A 86 -1.84 -10.37 -2.73
C ILE A 86 -1.34 -10.55 -1.30
N ILE A 87 -0.07 -10.90 -1.18
CA ILE A 87 0.61 -11.13 0.08
C ILE A 87 1.54 -9.95 0.32
N VAL A 88 1.30 -9.21 1.39
CA VAL A 88 2.12 -8.08 1.85
C VAL A 88 2.81 -8.52 3.13
N ASN A 89 4.11 -8.83 3.07
CA ASN A 89 4.89 -9.23 4.25
C ASN A 89 4.24 -10.35 5.08
N GLY A 90 3.73 -11.38 4.39
CA GLY A 90 3.04 -12.52 4.99
C GLY A 90 1.58 -12.29 5.34
N PHE A 91 1.03 -11.08 5.15
CA PHE A 91 -0.39 -10.80 5.30
C PHE A 91 -1.13 -10.88 3.96
N THR A 92 -2.14 -11.75 3.88
CA THR A 92 -2.95 -11.92 2.68
C THR A 92 -4.14 -10.96 2.68
N ILE A 93 -4.29 -10.22 1.59
CA ILE A 93 -5.42 -9.33 1.31
C ILE A 93 -5.91 -9.55 -0.13
N THR A 94 -7.17 -9.25 -0.43
CA THR A 94 -7.65 -9.35 -1.82
C THR A 94 -7.04 -8.25 -2.68
N LEU A 95 -6.83 -8.54 -3.97
CA LEU A 95 -6.36 -7.52 -4.93
C LEU A 95 -7.29 -6.31 -4.97
N LEU A 96 -8.60 -6.54 -4.87
CA LEU A 96 -9.59 -5.46 -4.84
C LEU A 96 -9.43 -4.55 -3.61
N ASN A 97 -9.16 -5.11 -2.44
CA ASN A 97 -8.96 -4.31 -1.23
C ASN A 97 -7.65 -3.54 -1.30
N LEU A 98 -6.57 -4.14 -1.83
CA LEU A 98 -5.31 -3.41 -1.99
C LEU A 98 -5.45 -2.28 -3.02
N LYS A 99 -6.11 -2.53 -4.15
CA LYS A 99 -6.43 -1.50 -5.15
C LYS A 99 -7.08 -0.28 -4.53
N GLN A 100 -8.17 -0.50 -3.78
CA GLN A 100 -8.90 0.58 -3.13
C GLN A 100 -8.03 1.31 -2.10
N LEU A 101 -7.21 0.58 -1.33
CA LEU A 101 -6.30 1.18 -0.36
C LEU A 101 -5.21 2.04 -1.03
N LEU A 102 -4.63 1.58 -2.15
CA LEU A 102 -3.65 2.34 -2.92
C LEU A 102 -4.27 3.61 -3.51
N GLN A 103 -5.49 3.52 -4.04
CA GLN A 103 -6.22 4.69 -4.55
C GLN A 103 -6.49 5.73 -3.44
N GLU A 104 -6.90 5.27 -2.25
CA GLU A 104 -7.07 6.14 -1.07
C GLU A 104 -5.76 6.80 -0.64
N TRP A 105 -4.64 6.07 -0.69
CA TRP A 105 -3.31 6.57 -0.35
C TRP A 105 -2.81 7.62 -1.36
N ILE A 106 -2.89 7.31 -2.65
CA ILE A 106 -2.50 8.23 -3.74
C ILE A 106 -3.26 9.54 -3.62
N ALA A 107 -4.58 9.48 -3.47
CA ALA A 107 -5.43 10.66 -3.30
C ALA A 107 -5.04 11.51 -2.07
N PHE A 108 -4.55 10.88 -1.01
CA PHE A 108 -4.06 11.58 0.19
C PHE A 108 -2.71 12.25 -0.04
N THR A 109 -1.78 11.58 -0.73
CA THR A 109 -0.43 12.13 -0.99
C THR A 109 -0.42 13.24 -2.04
N GLU A 110 -1.46 13.30 -2.88
CA GLU A 110 -1.64 14.33 -3.91
C GLU A 110 -2.46 15.54 -3.42
N SER A 111 -2.96 15.52 -2.17
CA SER A 111 -3.73 16.61 -1.55
C SER A 111 -2.89 17.64 -0.78
#